data_AF-A0A8D3E657-F1
#
_entry.id   AF-A0A8D3E657-F1
#
_cell.length_a   1.000
_cell.length_b   1.000
_cell.length_c   1.000
_cell.angle_alpha   90.00
_cell.angle_beta   90.00
_cell.angle_gamma   90.00
#
_symmetry.space_group_name_H-M   'P 1'
#
loop_
_entity.id
_entity.type
_entity.pdbx_description
1 polymer ?
#
loop_
_entity_poly.entity_id
_entity_poly.type
_entity_poly.pdbx_seq_one_letter_code
_entity_poly.pdbx_strand_id
1 'polypeptide(L)'
;MGGCYVIAVLVGAALLLTSGQCDASCAGTDGRPGEAGTPGRDGWPGVKGDKGDVLLMMKGGMGGRGLQGPMGPKGFRGDLGEPGRPGQPGRQGPEGKGQHSTEQARSAFSVIRTDSSYPRYDKVRSLNPSITTLSAPPLSTGFFTCKVAGVYYFTFHSAAKVSMCLRLASEALPNKLGFCGYNRNNEQVLSGGAVLQLAVGQRVWLESFRDEQPDSDLRDMQEKMIIFNGFLDHDTEK
;
A
#
# COMPACT_ATOMS: atom_id res chain seq x y z
N MET A 1 -22.47 -15.77 45.45
CA MET A 1 -22.63 -14.57 44.60
C MET A 1 -21.45 -14.37 43.63
N GLY A 2 -20.88 -15.44 43.05
CA GLY A 2 -19.70 -15.34 42.16
C GLY A 2 -19.93 -15.77 40.70
N GLY A 3 -21.04 -16.47 40.40
CA GLY A 3 -21.30 -17.01 39.06
C GLY A 3 -21.82 -15.99 38.04
N CYS A 4 -22.59 -14.99 38.48
CA CYS A 4 -23.18 -14.01 37.55
C CYS A 4 -22.13 -13.03 36.98
N TYR A 5 -21.04 -12.76 37.70
CA TYR A 5 -20.00 -11.83 37.26
C TYR A 5 -19.16 -12.41 36.11
N VAL A 6 -18.88 -13.72 36.14
CA VAL A 6 -18.09 -14.38 35.09
C VAL A 6 -18.88 -14.48 33.79
N ILE A 7 -20.19 -14.75 33.87
CA ILE A 7 -21.06 -14.81 32.69
C ILE A 7 -21.26 -13.40 32.10
N ALA A 8 -21.40 -12.36 32.93
CA ALA A 8 -21.51 -10.98 32.46
C ALA A 8 -20.24 -10.49 31.72
N VAL A 9 -19.05 -10.88 32.19
CA VAL A 9 -17.77 -10.52 31.54
C VAL A 9 -17.57 -11.27 30.23
N LEU A 10 -17.97 -12.55 30.15
CA LEU A 10 -17.87 -13.35 28.91
C LEU A 10 -18.85 -12.87 27.83
N VAL A 11 -20.08 -12.48 28.22
CA VAL A 11 -21.06 -11.90 27.28
C VAL A 11 -20.62 -10.50 26.83
N GLY A 12 -20.02 -9.70 27.72
CA GLY A 12 -19.45 -8.38 27.40
C GLY A 12 -18.26 -8.42 26.45
N ALA A 13 -17.38 -9.42 26.58
CA ALA A 13 -16.23 -9.60 25.68
C ALA A 13 -16.62 -10.19 24.30
N ALA A 14 -17.67 -11.01 24.24
CA ALA A 14 -18.18 -11.55 22.97
C ALA A 14 -18.92 -10.49 22.12
N LEU A 15 -19.53 -9.48 22.75
CA LEU A 15 -20.18 -8.35 22.06
C LEU A 15 -19.19 -7.31 21.49
N LEU A 16 -17.91 -7.35 21.90
CA LEU A 16 -16.86 -6.46 21.39
C LEU A 16 -16.08 -7.03 20.19
N LEU A 17 -16.41 -8.25 19.73
CA LEU A 17 -15.74 -8.92 18.61
C LEU A 17 -16.56 -8.97 17.32
N THR A 18 -17.68 -8.26 17.24
CA THR A 18 -18.51 -8.18 16.02
C THR A 18 -18.65 -6.74 15.53
N SER A 19 -17.55 -6.15 15.07
CA SER A 19 -17.60 -4.99 14.18
C SER A 19 -16.41 -5.04 13.21
N GLY A 20 -16.49 -5.99 12.28
CA GLY A 20 -15.56 -6.15 11.18
C GLY A 20 -16.32 -6.51 9.90
N GLN A 21 -17.38 -5.77 9.59
CA GLN A 21 -17.97 -5.80 8.25
C GLN A 21 -17.22 -4.78 7.41
N CYS A 22 -16.35 -5.29 6.54
CA CYS A 22 -15.84 -4.52 5.41
C CYS A 22 -17.01 -4.32 4.44
N ASP A 23 -17.63 -3.14 4.45
CA ASP A 23 -18.55 -2.76 3.38
C ASP A 23 -17.76 -2.65 2.07
N ALA A 24 -18.05 -3.55 1.15
CA ALA A 24 -17.62 -3.47 -0.24
C ALA A 24 -18.37 -2.31 -0.92
N SER A 25 -17.95 -1.07 -0.66
CA SER A 25 -18.44 0.11 -1.39
C SER A 25 -17.31 1.12 -1.62
N CYS A 26 -16.29 0.67 -2.35
CA CYS A 26 -15.31 1.55 -2.99
C CYS A 26 -15.56 1.58 -4.51
N ALA A 27 -16.79 1.87 -4.92
CA ALA A 27 -17.08 2.24 -6.30
C ALA A 27 -17.32 3.75 -6.34
N GLY A 28 -16.37 4.50 -6.89
CA GLY A 28 -16.56 5.92 -7.16
C GLY A 28 -17.74 6.11 -8.11
N THR A 29 -18.68 7.00 -7.77
CA THR A 29 -19.83 7.30 -8.64
C THR A 29 -19.38 8.03 -9.90
N ASP A 30 -19.98 7.71 -11.04
CA ASP A 30 -19.73 8.41 -12.32
C ASP A 30 -19.98 9.92 -12.19
N GLY A 31 -19.20 10.71 -12.93
CA GLY A 31 -19.33 12.17 -12.98
C GLY A 31 -20.65 12.62 -13.63
N ARG A 32 -21.16 13.79 -13.23
CA ARG A 32 -22.39 14.36 -13.80
C ARG A 32 -22.20 14.77 -15.28
N PRO A 33 -23.23 14.69 -16.13
CA PRO A 33 -23.19 15.21 -17.50
C PRO A 33 -22.83 16.70 -17.56
N GLY A 34 -22.16 17.12 -18.63
CA GLY A 34 -21.80 18.53 -18.85
C GLY A 34 -23.01 19.42 -19.17
N GLU A 35 -22.86 20.72 -18.94
CA GLU A 35 -23.92 21.72 -19.20
C GLU A 35 -24.15 21.96 -20.69
N ALA A 36 -25.38 22.41 -21.04
CA ALA A 36 -25.74 22.75 -22.41
C ALA A 36 -24.99 23.99 -22.93
N GLY A 37 -24.65 24.01 -24.21
CA GLY A 37 -23.98 25.14 -24.85
C GLY A 37 -24.84 26.41 -24.90
N THR A 38 -24.19 27.58 -24.98
CA THR A 38 -24.87 28.88 -25.07
C THR A 38 -25.56 29.09 -26.43
N PRO A 39 -26.67 29.84 -26.51
CA PRO A 39 -27.29 30.23 -27.78
C PRO A 39 -26.31 30.96 -28.72
N GLY A 40 -26.53 30.84 -30.03
CA GLY A 40 -25.75 31.54 -31.06
C GLY A 40 -25.88 33.07 -30.98
N ARG A 41 -24.92 33.79 -31.57
CA ARG A 41 -24.94 35.27 -31.63
C ARG A 41 -25.96 35.78 -32.64
N ASP A 42 -26.50 36.97 -32.39
CA ASP A 42 -27.36 37.68 -33.33
C ASP A 42 -26.63 38.03 -34.65
N GLY A 43 -27.37 38.05 -35.75
CA GLY A 43 -26.85 38.43 -37.07
C GLY A 43 -26.45 39.90 -37.17
N TRP A 44 -25.55 40.21 -38.09
CA TRP A 44 -25.04 41.56 -38.32
C TRP A 44 -26.10 42.47 -38.98
N PRO A 45 -26.06 43.80 -38.73
CA PRO A 45 -26.91 44.76 -39.44
C PRO A 45 -26.64 44.76 -40.96
N GLY A 46 -27.68 44.94 -41.77
CA GLY A 46 -27.56 45.03 -43.22
C GLY A 46 -26.74 46.23 -43.70
N VAL A 47 -26.08 46.09 -44.85
CA VAL A 47 -25.23 47.12 -45.45
C VAL A 47 -26.09 48.30 -45.91
N LYS A 48 -25.64 49.53 -45.64
CA LYS A 48 -26.31 50.75 -46.09
C LYS A 48 -26.22 50.83 -47.63
N GLY A 49 -27.33 51.11 -48.30
CA GLY A 49 -27.36 51.24 -49.75
C GLY A 49 -26.41 52.32 -50.26
N ASP A 50 -25.77 52.05 -51.40
CA ASP A 50 -24.78 52.94 -52.01
C ASP A 50 -25.37 54.31 -52.33
N LYS A 51 -24.59 55.35 -52.02
CA LYS A 51 -24.95 56.73 -52.32
C LYS A 51 -24.80 56.92 -53.83
N GLY A 52 -25.87 57.33 -54.52
CA GLY A 52 -25.80 57.66 -55.94
C GLY A 52 -24.84 58.84 -56.16
N ASP A 53 -23.66 58.56 -56.69
CA ASP A 53 -22.67 59.59 -57.00
C ASP A 53 -22.70 60.00 -58.47
N VAL A 54 -22.55 61.31 -58.64
CA VAL A 54 -22.95 62.15 -59.77
C VAL A 54 -21.92 62.08 -60.90
N LEU A 55 -22.42 61.88 -62.11
CA LEU A 55 -21.72 62.12 -63.38
C LEU A 55 -21.53 63.64 -63.57
N LEU A 56 -20.29 64.13 -63.65
CA LEU A 56 -19.78 64.79 -64.87
C LEU A 56 -18.36 65.34 -64.70
N MET A 57 -17.57 65.04 -65.72
CA MET A 57 -16.34 65.72 -66.09
C MET A 57 -16.58 67.22 -66.35
N MET A 58 -15.63 68.01 -65.87
CA MET A 58 -15.07 69.22 -66.49
C MET A 58 -16.03 70.24 -67.12
N LYS A 59 -16.17 71.36 -66.39
CA LYS A 59 -15.85 72.75 -66.79
C LYS A 59 -17.02 73.73 -66.71
N GLY A 60 -17.04 74.49 -65.61
CA GLY A 60 -17.73 75.78 -65.46
C GLY A 60 -18.86 75.77 -64.43
N GLY A 61 -18.72 76.55 -63.34
CA GLY A 61 -19.82 76.98 -62.46
C GLY A 61 -20.49 75.91 -61.59
N MET A 62 -20.45 76.09 -60.26
CA MET A 62 -21.02 75.17 -59.27
C MET A 62 -22.56 75.09 -59.33
N GLY A 63 -23.12 73.94 -59.72
CA GLY A 63 -24.53 73.58 -59.53
C GLY A 63 -24.70 72.65 -58.33
N GLY A 64 -25.71 72.90 -57.49
CA GLY A 64 -25.95 72.16 -56.25
C GLY A 64 -26.15 70.65 -56.47
N ARG A 65 -25.64 69.84 -55.53
CA ARG A 65 -25.76 68.36 -55.54
C ARG A 65 -27.24 67.96 -55.50
N GLY A 66 -27.68 67.08 -56.40
CA GLY A 66 -29.06 66.60 -56.48
C GLY A 66 -29.53 65.88 -55.20
N LEU A 67 -30.87 65.85 -55.00
CA LEU A 67 -31.53 65.23 -53.85
C LEU A 67 -31.15 63.74 -53.70
N GLN A 68 -30.96 63.29 -52.46
CA GLN A 68 -30.55 61.92 -52.14
C GLN A 68 -31.63 60.90 -52.54
N GLY A 69 -31.22 59.79 -53.16
CA GLY A 69 -32.12 58.70 -53.55
C GLY A 69 -32.85 58.04 -52.36
N PRO A 70 -33.97 57.34 -52.61
CA PRO A 70 -34.75 56.67 -51.57
C PRO A 70 -33.93 55.58 -50.84
N MET A 71 -34.31 55.31 -49.59
CA MET A 71 -33.65 54.29 -48.77
C MET A 71 -33.81 52.89 -49.38
N GLY A 72 -32.73 52.11 -49.40
CA GLY A 72 -32.73 50.73 -49.91
C GLY A 72 -33.64 49.78 -49.11
N PRO A 73 -34.01 48.62 -49.68
CA PRO A 73 -34.84 47.63 -49.00
C PRO A 73 -34.16 47.08 -47.74
N LYS A 74 -34.96 46.62 -46.78
CA LYS A 74 -34.47 45.99 -45.55
C LYS A 74 -33.70 44.72 -45.89
N GLY A 75 -32.52 44.52 -45.27
CA GLY A 75 -31.70 43.33 -45.48
C GLY A 75 -32.41 42.04 -45.06
N PHE A 76 -32.03 40.92 -45.67
CA PHE A 76 -32.54 39.59 -45.35
C PHE A 76 -32.17 39.18 -43.91
N ARG A 77 -32.99 38.30 -43.30
CA ARG A 77 -32.68 37.69 -42.00
C ARG A 77 -31.44 36.81 -42.16
N GLY A 78 -30.47 36.93 -41.25
CA GLY A 78 -29.28 36.07 -41.25
C GLY A 78 -29.62 34.61 -41.02
N ASP A 79 -28.75 33.72 -41.50
CA ASP A 79 -28.90 32.27 -41.37
C ASP A 79 -28.88 31.81 -39.90
N LEU A 80 -29.49 30.64 -39.63
CA LEU A 80 -29.43 30.02 -38.31
C LEU A 80 -27.98 29.65 -37.98
N GLY A 81 -27.49 30.07 -36.82
CA GLY A 81 -26.12 29.76 -36.38
C GLY A 81 -25.87 28.26 -36.28
N GLU A 82 -24.62 27.84 -36.51
CA GLU A 82 -24.23 26.43 -36.43
C GLU A 82 -24.49 25.84 -35.02
N PRO A 83 -24.79 24.53 -34.91
CA PRO A 83 -24.86 23.85 -33.63
C PRO A 83 -23.59 24.06 -32.80
N GLY A 84 -23.75 24.29 -31.49
CA GLY A 84 -22.62 24.42 -30.57
C GLY A 84 -21.71 23.19 -30.63
N ARG A 85 -20.40 23.39 -30.47
CA ARG A 85 -19.43 22.29 -30.44
C ARG A 85 -19.73 21.36 -29.25
N PRO A 86 -19.47 20.04 -29.37
CA PRO A 86 -19.55 19.12 -28.24
C PRO A 86 -18.76 19.65 -27.03
N GLY A 87 -19.32 19.48 -25.83
CA GLY A 87 -18.63 19.83 -24.59
C GLY A 87 -17.29 19.13 -24.49
N GLN A 88 -16.31 19.79 -23.86
CA GLN A 88 -15.01 19.15 -23.63
C GLN A 88 -15.19 17.92 -22.73
N PRO A 89 -14.38 16.86 -22.93
CA PRO A 89 -14.32 15.75 -21.98
C PRO A 89 -14.15 16.28 -20.56
N GLY A 90 -14.85 15.68 -19.59
CA GLY A 90 -14.69 16.02 -18.19
C GLY A 90 -13.22 15.94 -17.78
N ARG A 91 -12.78 16.79 -16.85
CA ARG A 91 -11.41 16.72 -16.34
C ARG A 91 -11.18 15.32 -15.78
N GLN A 92 -10.02 14.74 -16.08
CA GLN A 92 -9.57 13.53 -15.41
C GLN A 92 -9.70 13.76 -13.90
N GLY A 93 -10.35 12.81 -13.20
CA GLY A 93 -10.43 12.88 -11.74
C GLY A 93 -9.03 13.06 -11.16
N PRO A 94 -8.90 13.71 -9.98
CA PRO A 94 -7.60 13.80 -9.34
C PRO A 94 -7.00 12.40 -9.27
N GLU A 95 -5.75 12.27 -9.71
CA GLU A 95 -4.98 11.04 -9.53
C GLU A 95 -5.19 10.64 -8.07
N GLY A 96 -5.73 9.44 -7.85
CA GLY A 96 -5.90 8.94 -6.49
C GLY A 96 -4.55 9.16 -5.82
N LYS A 97 -4.52 9.79 -4.63
CA LYS A 97 -3.31 9.86 -3.84
C LYS A 97 -2.94 8.42 -3.49
N GLY A 98 -2.32 7.71 -4.44
CA GLY A 98 -1.30 6.76 -4.14
C GLY A 98 -0.41 7.56 -3.23
N GLN A 99 -0.40 7.18 -1.96
CA GLN A 99 0.58 7.65 -1.02
C GLN A 99 1.88 7.72 -1.82
N HIS A 100 2.50 8.89 -1.83
CA HIS A 100 3.87 9.00 -2.25
C HIS A 100 4.60 7.95 -1.42
N SER A 101 4.75 6.76 -1.99
CA SER A 101 5.48 5.68 -1.40
C SER A 101 6.89 6.17 -1.59
N THR A 102 7.36 7.00 -0.65
CA THR A 102 8.73 6.80 -0.19
C THR A 102 8.80 5.29 -0.05
N GLU A 103 9.56 4.61 -0.90
CA GLU A 103 9.65 3.15 -0.86
C GLU A 103 9.76 2.77 0.61
N GLN A 104 8.68 2.19 1.14
CA GLN A 104 8.65 1.88 2.56
C GLN A 104 9.66 0.75 2.66
N ALA A 105 10.73 0.96 3.41
CA ALA A 105 11.75 -0.05 3.56
C ALA A 105 11.05 -1.34 4.03
N ARG A 106 11.33 -2.45 3.34
CA ARG A 106 10.73 -3.76 3.61
C ARG A 106 11.86 -4.75 3.80
N SER A 107 11.80 -5.50 4.89
CA SER A 107 12.74 -6.57 5.18
C SER A 107 11.98 -7.65 5.92
N ALA A 108 11.97 -8.87 5.39
CA ALA A 108 11.34 -10.02 6.01
C ALA A 108 12.04 -11.31 5.60
N PHE A 109 11.94 -12.35 6.44
CA PHE A 109 12.39 -13.70 6.11
C PHE A 109 11.54 -14.75 6.83
N SER A 110 11.48 -15.94 6.23
CA SER A 110 10.98 -17.16 6.85
C SER A 110 11.88 -18.33 6.46
N VAL A 111 12.38 -19.08 7.43
CA VAL A 111 13.23 -20.24 7.17
C VAL A 111 12.77 -21.44 7.95
N ILE A 112 12.91 -22.62 7.36
CA ILE A 112 12.57 -23.90 7.99
C ILE A 112 13.81 -24.78 8.10
N ARG A 113 13.95 -25.45 9.24
CA ARG A 113 14.85 -26.60 9.36
C ARG A 113 14.00 -27.85 9.56
N THR A 114 14.19 -28.82 8.68
CA THR A 114 13.52 -30.13 8.67
C THR A 114 14.46 -31.29 8.99
N ASP A 115 15.71 -31.00 9.37
CA ASP A 115 16.68 -32.01 9.78
C ASP A 115 16.24 -32.68 11.09
N SER A 116 16.15 -34.01 11.08
CA SER A 116 15.66 -34.81 12.21
C SER A 116 16.66 -34.92 13.37
N SER A 117 17.94 -34.63 13.13
CA SER A 117 18.95 -34.66 14.18
C SER A 117 18.67 -33.59 15.23
N TYR A 118 18.98 -33.91 16.50
CA TYR A 118 18.90 -32.90 17.55
C TYR A 118 19.97 -31.81 17.29
N PRO A 119 19.58 -30.53 17.28
CA PRO A 119 20.51 -29.43 17.05
C PRO A 119 21.63 -29.42 18.10
N ARG A 120 22.90 -29.42 17.67
CA ARG A 120 24.01 -29.40 18.62
C ARG A 120 24.06 -28.07 19.39
N TYR A 121 24.31 -28.17 20.69
CA TYR A 121 24.41 -27.01 21.56
C TYR A 121 25.49 -26.04 21.11
N ASP A 122 25.23 -24.76 21.33
CA ASP A 122 26.16 -23.63 21.11
C ASP A 122 26.70 -23.51 19.68
N LYS A 123 26.11 -24.24 18.72
CA LYS A 123 26.38 -24.06 17.29
C LYS A 123 25.29 -23.20 16.64
N VAL A 124 25.75 -22.20 15.91
CA VAL A 124 24.90 -21.41 15.01
C VAL A 124 24.26 -22.36 14.01
N ARG A 125 22.93 -22.30 13.95
CA ARG A 125 22.14 -23.28 13.22
C ARG A 125 22.08 -22.87 11.76
N SER A 126 22.67 -23.67 10.86
CA SER A 126 22.38 -23.53 9.43
C SER A 126 20.91 -23.88 9.22
N LEU A 127 20.10 -22.89 8.90
CA LEU A 127 18.69 -23.08 8.54
C LEU A 127 18.66 -23.20 7.02
N ASN A 128 18.14 -24.32 6.50
CA ASN A 128 17.97 -24.46 5.06
C ASN A 128 16.92 -23.42 4.62
N PRO A 129 17.24 -22.52 3.67
CA PRO A 129 16.29 -21.53 3.22
C PRO A 129 15.17 -22.24 2.45
N SER A 130 13.93 -22.13 2.93
CA SER A 130 12.76 -22.57 2.17
C SER A 130 11.93 -21.40 1.64
N ILE A 131 11.86 -20.26 2.35
CA ILE A 131 11.02 -19.11 1.95
C ILE A 131 11.70 -17.76 2.32
N THR A 132 12.74 -17.37 1.59
CA THR A 132 13.32 -16.01 1.74
C THR A 132 12.67 -15.08 0.72
N THR A 133 11.84 -14.12 1.15
CA THR A 133 11.26 -13.12 0.25
C THR A 133 11.26 -11.73 0.88
N LEU A 134 11.76 -10.77 0.09
CA LEU A 134 12.05 -9.35 0.34
C LEU A 134 13.37 -9.05 1.10
N SER A 135 14.38 -8.71 0.28
CA SER A 135 15.64 -7.98 0.57
C SER A 135 16.66 -8.58 1.54
N ALA A 136 16.35 -9.65 2.28
CA ALA A 136 17.32 -10.33 3.14
C ALA A 136 18.13 -11.37 2.34
N PRO A 137 19.48 -11.40 2.42
CA PRO A 137 20.26 -12.49 1.83
C PRO A 137 19.86 -13.83 2.46
N PRO A 138 19.93 -14.94 1.71
CA PRO A 138 19.58 -16.27 2.24
C PRO A 138 20.38 -16.56 3.51
N LEU A 139 19.71 -17.04 4.57
CA LEU A 139 20.33 -17.45 5.85
C LEU A 139 21.15 -18.75 5.69
N SER A 140 21.93 -18.91 4.62
CA SER A 140 22.81 -20.07 4.43
C SER A 140 23.81 -20.24 5.59
N THR A 141 24.16 -19.14 6.26
CA THR A 141 25.02 -19.10 7.46
C THR A 141 24.25 -19.21 8.79
N GLY A 142 22.92 -19.20 8.78
CA GLY A 142 22.10 -19.26 10.00
C GLY A 142 21.82 -17.93 10.70
N PHE A 143 22.29 -16.81 10.13
CA PHE A 143 22.11 -15.47 10.69
C PHE A 143 21.24 -14.59 9.80
N PHE A 144 20.25 -13.93 10.41
CA PHE A 144 19.69 -12.72 9.84
C PHE A 144 20.67 -11.56 10.05
N THR A 145 20.97 -10.79 9.00
CA THR A 145 21.82 -9.59 9.09
C THR A 145 20.98 -8.37 8.71
N CYS A 146 20.88 -7.41 9.62
CA CYS A 146 20.11 -6.19 9.45
C CYS A 146 20.65 -5.36 8.27
N LYS A 147 19.78 -5.01 7.31
CA LYS A 147 20.12 -4.14 6.16
C LYS A 147 19.47 -2.77 6.23
N VAL A 148 18.40 -2.63 7.00
CA VAL A 148 17.64 -1.40 7.22
C VAL A 148 17.56 -1.21 8.72
N ALA A 149 18.09 -0.10 9.27
CA ALA A 149 17.99 0.11 10.71
C ALA A 149 16.52 0.33 11.12
N GLY A 150 16.06 -0.39 12.13
CA GLY A 150 14.66 -0.32 12.49
C GLY A 150 14.26 -1.23 13.63
N VAL A 151 12.96 -1.26 13.90
CA VAL A 151 12.35 -2.17 14.87
C VAL A 151 11.83 -3.39 14.12
N TYR A 152 12.28 -4.55 14.56
CA TYR A 152 11.96 -5.84 13.97
C TYR A 152 11.24 -6.72 14.97
N TYR A 153 10.27 -7.50 14.49
CA TYR A 153 9.70 -8.60 15.26
C TYR A 153 10.25 -9.93 14.77
N PHE A 154 10.75 -10.73 15.71
CA PHE A 154 11.26 -12.08 15.45
C PHE A 154 10.42 -13.10 16.20
N THR A 155 10.09 -14.20 15.54
CA THR A 155 9.35 -15.31 16.15
C THR A 155 9.84 -16.64 15.60
N PHE A 156 9.87 -17.66 16.44
CA PHE A 156 10.13 -19.03 16.02
C PHE A 156 9.08 -19.98 16.59
N HIS A 157 8.89 -21.07 15.87
CA HIS A 157 8.05 -22.19 16.27
C HIS A 157 8.83 -23.46 16.03
N SER A 158 8.82 -24.38 16.98
CA SER A 158 9.45 -25.68 16.83
C SER A 158 8.51 -26.79 17.26
N ALA A 159 8.39 -27.81 16.43
CA ALA A 159 7.61 -29.00 16.69
C ALA A 159 8.56 -30.19 16.89
N ALA A 160 8.44 -30.87 18.02
CA ALA A 160 9.29 -32.01 18.39
C ALA A 160 8.59 -32.92 19.42
N LYS A 161 9.02 -34.19 19.44
CA LYS A 161 8.60 -35.20 20.44
C LYS A 161 9.60 -35.37 21.60
N VAL A 162 10.58 -34.48 21.68
CA VAL A 162 11.61 -34.41 22.73
C VAL A 162 11.62 -33.04 23.39
N SER A 163 12.30 -32.90 24.52
CA SER A 163 12.47 -31.59 25.16
C SER A 163 13.37 -30.73 24.29
N MET A 164 12.95 -29.51 24.00
CA MET A 164 13.69 -28.57 23.17
C MET A 164 13.94 -27.29 23.95
N CYS A 165 15.17 -26.78 23.89
CA CYS A 165 15.48 -25.43 24.33
C CYS A 165 16.16 -24.66 23.22
N LEU A 166 15.59 -23.50 22.92
CA LEU A 166 16.00 -22.62 21.84
C LEU A 166 16.20 -21.23 22.39
N ARG A 167 17.18 -20.53 21.84
CA ARG A 167 17.56 -19.21 22.30
C ARG A 167 17.63 -18.25 21.14
N LEU A 168 16.86 -17.17 21.25
CA LEU A 168 16.93 -16.03 20.35
C LEU A 168 18.09 -15.15 20.81
N ALA A 169 19.10 -15.05 19.95
CA ALA A 169 20.32 -14.32 20.21
C ALA A 169 20.48 -13.19 19.19
N SER A 170 21.03 -12.08 19.64
CA SER A 170 21.34 -10.93 18.79
C SER A 170 22.55 -10.19 19.32
N GLU A 171 23.29 -9.54 18.44
CA GLU A 171 24.33 -8.58 18.80
C GLU A 171 23.76 -7.31 19.47
N ALA A 172 22.47 -7.04 19.28
CA ALA A 172 21.76 -5.93 19.94
C ALA A 172 21.24 -6.29 21.35
N LEU A 173 21.27 -7.58 21.72
CA LEU A 173 20.79 -8.05 23.01
C LEU A 173 21.96 -8.25 23.98
N PRO A 174 21.96 -7.61 25.17
CA PRO A 174 23.00 -7.85 26.17
C PRO A 174 22.93 -9.28 26.73
N ASN A 175 21.72 -9.83 26.85
CA ASN A 175 21.46 -11.20 27.26
C ASN A 175 20.60 -11.91 26.22
N LYS A 176 20.96 -13.14 25.88
CA LYS A 176 20.21 -13.96 24.94
C LYS A 176 18.92 -14.48 25.59
N LEU A 177 17.82 -14.54 24.83
CA LEU A 177 16.51 -14.93 25.34
C LEU A 177 16.29 -16.43 25.14
N GLY A 178 16.30 -17.20 26.24
CA GLY A 178 16.11 -18.65 26.22
C GLY A 178 14.64 -19.05 26.41
N PHE A 179 14.21 -20.06 25.66
CA PHE A 179 12.87 -20.65 25.74
C PHE A 179 13.02 -22.18 25.76
N CYS A 180 12.29 -22.85 26.64
CA CYS A 180 12.31 -24.29 26.78
C CYS A 180 10.90 -24.87 26.77
N GLY A 181 10.72 -25.99 26.07
CA GLY A 181 9.54 -26.83 26.13
C GLY A 181 9.99 -28.24 26.52
N TYR A 182 9.59 -28.69 27.70
CA TYR A 182 9.98 -30.01 28.21
C TYR A 182 8.88 -31.04 27.94
N ASN A 183 9.28 -32.17 27.37
CA ASN A 183 8.35 -33.17 26.91
C ASN A 183 7.96 -34.16 28.01
N ARG A 184 6.67 -34.52 28.03
CA ARG A 184 6.07 -35.49 28.96
C ARG A 184 5.26 -36.59 28.25
N ASN A 185 5.62 -36.94 27.01
CA ASN A 185 5.15 -38.10 26.20
C ASN A 185 4.29 -37.79 24.94
N ASN A 186 4.22 -36.55 24.44
CA ASN A 186 3.44 -36.21 23.23
C ASN A 186 4.20 -35.25 22.31
N GLU A 187 3.74 -35.06 21.07
CA GLU A 187 4.26 -33.99 20.22
C GLU A 187 3.98 -32.62 20.85
N GLN A 188 5.01 -31.78 20.93
CA GLN A 188 4.94 -30.47 21.57
C GLN A 188 5.42 -29.38 20.62
N VAL A 189 4.86 -28.19 20.82
CA VAL A 189 5.29 -26.98 20.13
C VAL A 189 5.92 -26.02 21.13
N LEU A 190 7.19 -25.70 20.93
CA LEU A 190 7.87 -24.60 21.60
C LEU A 190 7.89 -23.40 20.67
N SER A 191 7.39 -22.26 21.16
CA SER A 191 7.42 -20.98 20.45
C SER A 191 8.03 -19.89 21.31
N GLY A 192 8.64 -18.90 20.66
CA GLY A 192 9.20 -17.74 21.35
C GLY A 192 9.45 -16.61 20.35
N GLY A 193 9.61 -15.40 20.85
CA GLY A 193 9.81 -14.23 20.01
C GLY A 193 10.21 -13.01 20.81
N ALA A 194 10.67 -11.98 20.11
CA ALA A 194 11.02 -10.69 20.69
C ALA A 194 10.93 -9.58 19.63
N VAL A 195 10.64 -8.37 20.11
CA VAL A 195 10.81 -7.14 19.34
C VAL A 195 12.21 -6.60 19.63
N LEU A 196 13.00 -6.33 18.58
CA LEU A 196 14.38 -5.85 18.69
C LEU A 196 14.56 -4.62 17.82
N GLN A 197 15.20 -3.59 18.37
CA GLN A 197 15.74 -2.49 17.58
C GLN A 197 17.13 -2.86 17.08
N LEU A 198 17.35 -2.77 15.77
CA LEU A 198 18.59 -3.18 15.12
C LEU A 198 19.21 -2.03 14.34
N ALA A 199 20.52 -1.89 14.44
CA ALA A 199 21.35 -1.10 13.55
C ALA A 199 21.79 -1.94 12.34
N VAL A 200 22.09 -1.28 11.22
CA VAL A 200 22.62 -1.94 10.01
C VAL A 200 23.87 -2.76 10.37
N GLY A 201 23.90 -4.01 9.89
CA GLY A 201 24.99 -4.95 10.13
C GLY A 201 24.79 -5.85 11.36
N GLN A 202 23.93 -5.47 12.32
CA GLN A 202 23.68 -6.31 13.49
C GLN A 202 22.97 -7.62 13.11
N ARG A 203 23.34 -8.70 13.78
CA ARG A 203 22.87 -10.05 13.51
C ARG A 203 21.85 -10.56 14.53
N VAL A 204 20.97 -11.44 14.07
CA VAL A 204 20.00 -12.20 14.88
C VAL A 204 20.01 -13.67 14.44
N TRP A 205 19.99 -14.60 15.39
CA TRP A 205 19.99 -16.04 15.10
C TRP A 205 19.31 -16.86 16.19
N LEU A 206 19.11 -18.14 15.89
CA LEU A 206 18.52 -19.11 16.80
C LEU A 206 19.53 -20.23 17.12
N GLU A 207 19.94 -20.34 18.38
CA GLU A 207 20.84 -21.39 18.87
C GLU A 207 20.13 -22.36 19.80
N SER A 208 20.63 -23.59 19.90
CA SER A 208 20.14 -24.56 20.90
C SER A 208 21.08 -24.52 22.08
N PHE A 209 20.54 -24.71 23.28
CA PHE A 209 21.33 -24.72 24.49
C PHE A 209 20.88 -25.84 25.43
N ARG A 210 21.80 -26.22 26.32
CA ARG A 210 21.54 -27.21 27.35
C ARG A 210 20.97 -26.53 28.59
N ASP A 211 19.94 -27.14 29.11
CA ASP A 211 19.27 -26.85 30.36
C ASP A 211 19.01 -28.19 31.07
N GLU A 212 17.76 -28.55 31.37
CA GLU A 212 17.38 -29.79 32.04
C GLU A 212 17.01 -30.95 31.07
N GLN A 213 17.33 -30.84 29.77
CA GLN A 213 16.98 -31.92 28.82
C GLN A 213 17.81 -33.18 29.07
N PRO A 214 17.22 -34.39 28.97
CA PRO A 214 17.95 -35.64 29.12
C PRO A 214 18.84 -35.91 27.91
N ASP A 215 19.99 -36.58 28.13
CA ASP A 215 20.94 -36.92 27.05
C ASP A 215 20.36 -37.92 26.01
N SER A 216 19.19 -38.50 26.27
CA SER A 216 18.43 -39.27 25.27
C SER A 216 17.94 -38.39 24.13
N ASP A 217 17.57 -37.13 24.41
CA ASP A 217 16.99 -36.22 23.41
C ASP A 217 17.99 -35.90 22.31
N LEU A 218 19.29 -35.83 22.65
CA LEU A 218 20.39 -35.63 21.71
C LEU A 218 20.55 -36.78 20.70
N ARG A 219 20.09 -37.98 21.05
CA ARG A 219 20.18 -39.19 20.22
C ARG A 219 18.89 -39.46 19.44
N ASP A 220 17.83 -38.70 19.71
CA ASP A 220 16.56 -38.86 19.03
C ASP A 220 16.65 -38.39 17.58
N MET A 221 16.20 -39.25 16.67
CA MET A 221 16.20 -39.03 15.23
C MET A 221 14.78 -38.92 14.65
N GLN A 222 13.76 -38.73 15.50
CA GLN A 222 12.41 -38.43 15.02
C GLN A 222 12.37 -37.03 14.39
N GLU A 223 11.34 -36.79 13.57
CA GLU A 223 11.16 -35.51 12.89
C GLU A 223 11.13 -34.35 13.88
N LYS A 224 11.88 -33.29 13.53
CA LYS A 224 11.97 -32.05 14.28
C LYS A 224 11.90 -30.92 13.28
N MET A 225 10.90 -30.06 13.44
CA MET A 225 10.71 -28.91 12.60
C MET A 225 11.00 -27.65 13.40
N ILE A 226 11.74 -26.71 12.80
CA ILE A 226 11.94 -25.38 13.36
C ILE A 226 11.68 -24.35 12.27
N ILE A 227 10.72 -23.47 12.50
CA ILE A 227 10.42 -22.32 11.66
C ILE A 227 10.92 -21.08 12.38
N PHE A 228 11.69 -20.24 11.70
CA PHE A 228 12.16 -18.95 12.23
C PHE A 228 11.79 -17.84 11.26
N ASN A 229 11.08 -16.84 11.76
CA ASN A 229 10.58 -15.71 11.01
C ASN A 229 11.09 -14.41 11.62
N GLY A 230 11.23 -13.40 10.78
CA GLY A 230 11.39 -12.03 11.24
C GLY A 230 11.00 -11.03 10.17
N PHE A 231 10.51 -9.87 10.58
CA PHE A 231 10.15 -8.78 9.67
C PHE A 231 10.36 -7.42 10.32
N LEU A 232 10.64 -6.43 9.48
CA LEU A 232 10.71 -5.01 9.83
C LEU A 232 9.28 -4.51 10.10
N ASP A 233 9.07 -4.00 11.30
CA ASP A 233 7.81 -3.36 11.71
C ASP A 233 7.81 -1.89 11.29
N HIS A 234 8.85 -1.14 11.69
CA HIS A 234 9.08 0.22 11.22
C HIS A 234 10.56 0.55 11.09
N ASP A 235 10.87 1.32 10.04
CA ASP A 235 12.18 1.92 9.79
C ASP A 235 12.46 3.04 10.81
N THR A 236 13.72 3.25 11.16
CA THR A 236 14.17 4.33 12.07
C THR A 236 15.05 5.37 11.38
N GLU A 237 15.35 5.21 10.08
CA GLU A 237 16.10 6.17 9.27
C GLU A 237 15.22 7.29 8.65
N LYS A 238 13.96 7.42 9.06
CA LYS A 238 13.02 8.47 8.60
C LYS A 238 12.57 9.39 9.72
#